data_AF-A0A6J5Z2R8-F1
#
_entry.id   AF-A0A6J5Z2R8-F1
#
_cell.length_a   1.000
_cell.length_b   1.000
_cell.length_c   1.000
_cell.angle_alpha   90.00
_cell.angle_beta   90.00
_cell.angle_gamma   90.00
#
_symmetry.space_group_name_H-M   'P 1'
#
loop_
_entity.id
_entity.type
_entity.pdbx_description
1 polymer ?
#
loop_
_entity_poly.entity_id
_entity_poly.type
_entity_poly.pdbx_seq_one_letter_code
_entity_poly.pdbx_strand_id
1 'polypeptide(L)'
;MVKVHGPLAVVHFDAHLDTWNSYFGADRTHGTFLRRAFEEGLLVEDRSMHVGIRGPLYDKTDLDDDKRFGFRTVRASDFDRMGVAEVIGLTQQRVGDQPYYLSIDIDVLDPAFAPGTGTPEMGGFTSRELLSMVRALPRDQMVGADVVEVAPAYDHAEITSLAAATLGYEIMSLMALSQADK
;
A
#
# COMPACT_ATOMS: atom_id res chain seq x y z
N MET A 1 14.85 8.97 2.46
CA MET A 1 15.13 7.57 2.09
C MET A 1 15.94 7.48 0.80
N VAL A 2 15.45 8.00 -0.33
CA VAL A 2 16.15 7.90 -1.64
C VAL A 2 17.57 8.48 -1.64
N LYS A 3 17.84 9.56 -0.90
CA LYS A 3 19.20 10.10 -0.73
C LYS A 3 20.21 9.11 -0.12
N VAL A 4 19.74 8.10 0.62
CA VAL A 4 20.56 7.09 1.30
C VAL A 4 20.54 5.77 0.53
N HIS A 5 19.38 5.37 0.01
CA HIS A 5 19.17 4.04 -0.58
C HIS A 5 19.06 4.01 -2.11
N GLY A 6 19.04 5.18 -2.77
CA GLY A 6 18.64 5.28 -4.18
C GLY A 6 17.12 5.17 -4.37
N PRO A 7 16.62 5.12 -5.61
CA PRO A 7 15.21 4.88 -5.90
C PRO A 7 14.70 3.61 -5.22
N LEU A 8 13.42 3.58 -4.85
CA LEU A 8 12.82 2.49 -4.09
C LEU A 8 11.65 1.84 -4.85
N ALA A 9 11.48 0.54 -4.66
CA ALA A 9 10.19 -0.08 -4.95
C ALA A 9 9.17 0.36 -3.89
N VAL A 10 7.89 0.40 -4.24
CA VAL A 10 6.81 0.68 -3.29
C VAL A 10 5.86 -0.50 -3.24
N VAL A 11 5.61 -1.03 -2.03
CA VAL A 11 4.49 -1.93 -1.75
C VAL A 11 3.40 -1.07 -1.13
N HIS A 12 2.32 -0.90 -1.87
CA HIS A 12 1.21 -0.01 -1.53
C HIS A 12 -0.05 -0.85 -1.26
N PHE A 13 -0.48 -0.90 0.00
CA PHE A 13 -1.77 -1.49 0.37
C PHE A 13 -2.79 -0.37 0.47
N ASP A 14 -3.75 -0.35 -0.45
CA ASP A 14 -4.72 0.74 -0.58
C ASP A 14 -5.95 0.28 -1.37
N ALA A 15 -7.10 0.91 -1.17
CA ALA A 15 -8.23 0.82 -2.07
C ALA A 15 -8.02 1.61 -3.39
N HIS A 16 -7.16 2.62 -3.38
CA HIS A 16 -6.97 3.63 -4.43
C HIS A 16 -5.55 3.59 -5.04
N LEU A 17 -5.43 4.12 -6.26
CA LEU A 17 -4.15 4.09 -6.99
C LEU A 17 -3.16 5.16 -6.54
N ASP A 18 -3.67 6.30 -6.07
CA ASP A 18 -2.89 7.46 -5.64
C ASP A 18 -1.85 8.00 -6.65
N THR A 19 -2.10 7.71 -7.92
CA THR A 19 -1.32 8.13 -9.08
C THR A 19 -2.04 9.15 -9.96
N TRP A 20 -3.11 9.79 -9.45
CA TRP A 20 -3.84 10.80 -10.22
C TRP A 20 -3.02 12.08 -10.44
N ASN A 21 -3.43 12.87 -11.43
CA ASN A 21 -2.73 14.10 -11.78
C ASN A 21 -2.94 15.22 -10.77
N SER A 22 -4.19 15.59 -10.49
CA SER A 22 -4.52 16.73 -9.64
C SER A 22 -6.00 16.71 -9.29
N TYR A 23 -6.32 17.38 -8.18
CA TYR A 23 -7.70 17.61 -7.75
C TYR A 23 -7.95 19.11 -7.65
N PHE A 24 -8.98 19.61 -8.34
CA PHE A 24 -9.40 21.01 -8.28
C PHE A 24 -8.25 22.04 -8.50
N GLY A 25 -7.26 21.68 -9.32
CA GLY A 25 -6.09 22.51 -9.60
C GLY A 25 -4.93 22.38 -8.60
N ALA A 26 -5.05 21.53 -7.58
CA ALA A 26 -3.98 21.19 -6.64
C ALA A 26 -3.28 19.89 -7.08
N ASP A 27 -1.96 19.96 -7.23
CA ASP A 27 -1.09 18.87 -7.66
C ASP A 27 -0.56 18.01 -6.50
N ARG A 28 -0.79 18.43 -5.25
CA ARG A 28 -0.38 17.74 -4.03
C ARG A 28 -1.58 17.51 -3.12
N THR A 29 -2.12 16.31 -3.21
CA THR A 29 -3.21 15.74 -2.41
C THR A 29 -2.86 14.29 -2.05
N HIS A 30 -3.62 13.66 -1.16
CA HIS A 30 -3.44 12.25 -0.85
C HIS A 30 -3.44 11.37 -2.11
N GLY A 31 -4.42 11.48 -3.00
CA GLY A 31 -4.48 10.72 -4.26
C GLY A 31 -3.46 11.04 -5.37
N THR A 32 -2.36 11.75 -5.08
CA THR A 32 -1.39 12.19 -6.13
C THR A 32 0.07 11.86 -5.81
N PHE A 33 0.36 11.36 -4.60
CA PHE A 33 1.74 11.30 -4.11
C PHE A 33 2.62 10.31 -4.88
N LEU A 34 2.07 9.18 -5.34
CA LEU A 34 2.83 8.18 -6.10
C LEU A 34 3.14 8.65 -7.52
N ARG A 35 2.26 9.47 -8.11
CA ARG A 35 2.58 10.15 -9.36
C ARG A 35 3.76 11.11 -9.19
N ARG A 36 3.80 11.88 -8.10
CA ARG A 36 4.95 12.75 -7.80
C ARG A 36 6.21 11.95 -7.59
N ALA A 37 6.13 10.82 -6.89
CA ALA A 37 7.28 9.92 -6.73
C ALA A 37 7.82 9.41 -8.07
N PHE A 38 6.95 9.08 -9.02
CA PHE A 38 7.35 8.74 -10.39
C PHE A 38 8.00 9.92 -11.12
N GLU A 39 7.34 11.08 -11.16
CA GLU A 39 7.81 12.28 -11.87
C GLU A 39 9.15 12.80 -11.32
N GLU A 40 9.38 12.64 -10.01
CA GLU A 40 10.63 13.03 -9.33
C GLU A 40 11.73 11.95 -9.43
N GLY A 41 11.49 10.82 -10.10
CA GLY A 41 12.47 9.75 -10.30
C GLY A 41 12.83 8.99 -9.02
N LEU A 42 11.89 8.88 -8.08
CA LEU A 42 12.08 8.25 -6.77
C LEU A 42 11.81 6.74 -6.77
N LEU A 43 11.16 6.24 -7.82
CA LEU A 43 10.74 4.85 -7.94
C LEU A 43 11.75 4.00 -8.72
N VAL A 44 11.94 2.75 -8.29
CA VAL A 44 12.59 1.76 -9.15
C VAL A 44 11.63 1.38 -10.27
N GLU A 45 12.13 1.44 -11.51
CA GLU A 45 11.36 1.08 -12.69
C GLU A 45 10.83 -0.35 -12.59
N ASP A 46 9.53 -0.52 -12.78
CA ASP A 46 8.86 -1.81 -12.84
C ASP A 46 9.04 -2.70 -11.60
N ARG A 47 9.03 -2.11 -10.41
CA ARG A 47 9.14 -2.87 -9.15
C ARG A 47 8.08 -2.56 -8.10
N SER A 48 7.25 -1.54 -8.33
CA SER A 48 6.18 -1.17 -7.40
C SER A 48 4.92 -2.02 -7.60
N MET A 49 4.15 -2.16 -6.52
CA MET A 49 2.98 -3.01 -6.43
C MET A 49 1.87 -2.33 -5.63
N HIS A 50 0.67 -2.27 -6.20
CA HIS A 50 -0.57 -1.98 -5.49
C HIS A 50 -1.29 -3.27 -5.11
N VAL A 51 -1.83 -3.33 -3.89
CA VAL A 51 -2.56 -4.50 -3.36
C VAL A 51 -3.83 -4.03 -2.66
N GLY A 52 -5.00 -4.39 -3.21
CA GLY A 52 -6.31 -4.07 -2.62
C GLY A 52 -7.16 -3.10 -3.41
N ILE A 53 -6.69 -2.68 -4.59
CA ILE A 53 -7.37 -1.70 -5.44
C ILE A 53 -8.81 -2.14 -5.74
N ARG A 54 -9.75 -1.22 -5.51
CA ARG A 54 -11.17 -1.39 -5.76
C ARG A 54 -11.85 -0.02 -5.89
N GLY A 55 -13.17 -0.01 -6.01
CA GLY A 55 -13.92 1.22 -6.21
C GLY A 55 -13.87 1.73 -7.66
N PRO A 56 -14.52 2.87 -7.93
CA PRO A 56 -14.58 3.47 -9.25
C PRO A 56 -13.26 4.19 -9.61
N LEU A 57 -12.95 4.23 -10.90
CA LEU A 57 -11.89 5.07 -11.46
C LEU A 57 -12.49 6.35 -12.04
N TYR A 58 -11.68 7.41 -12.16
CA TYR A 58 -12.11 8.66 -12.78
C TYR A 58 -12.03 8.59 -14.31
N ASP A 59 -10.97 7.98 -14.84
CA ASP A 59 -10.79 7.75 -16.27
C ASP A 59 -10.32 6.33 -16.58
N LYS A 60 -10.55 5.86 -17.81
CA LYS A 60 -10.02 4.59 -18.31
C LYS A 60 -8.50 4.62 -18.40
N THR A 61 -7.90 5.79 -18.60
CA THR A 61 -6.45 5.95 -18.70
C THR A 61 -5.74 5.81 -17.37
N ASP A 62 -6.45 5.88 -16.23
CA ASP A 62 -5.83 5.84 -14.90
C ASP A 62 -4.97 4.58 -14.71
N LEU A 63 -5.46 3.42 -15.17
CA LEU A 63 -4.72 2.15 -15.09
C LEU A 63 -3.55 2.07 -16.08
N ASP A 64 -3.68 2.71 -17.25
CA ASP A 64 -2.62 2.73 -18.25
C ASP A 64 -1.46 3.64 -17.79
N ASP A 65 -1.79 4.77 -17.18
CA ASP A 65 -0.84 5.69 -16.57
C ASP A 65 -0.14 5.04 -15.37
N ASP A 66 -0.90 4.43 -14.45
CA ASP A 66 -0.37 3.71 -13.28
C ASP A 66 0.62 2.62 -13.68
N LYS A 67 0.27 1.83 -14.70
CA LYS A 67 1.17 0.83 -15.28
C LYS A 67 2.42 1.46 -15.89
N ARG A 68 2.30 2.58 -16.61
CA ARG A 68 3.45 3.31 -17.17
C ARG A 68 4.37 3.85 -16.07
N PHE A 69 3.83 4.16 -14.90
CA PHE A 69 4.60 4.60 -13.75
C PHE A 69 5.37 3.45 -13.06
N GLY A 70 5.20 2.21 -13.53
CA GLY A 70 5.92 1.05 -13.03
C GLY A 70 5.16 0.29 -11.94
N PHE A 71 3.86 0.53 -11.75
CA PHE A 71 3.03 -0.23 -10.83
C PHE A 71 2.42 -1.46 -11.50
N ARG A 72 2.35 -2.54 -10.71
CA ARG A 72 1.47 -3.68 -10.98
C ARG A 72 0.38 -3.69 -9.91
N THR A 73 -0.82 -4.11 -10.29
CA THR A 73 -1.97 -4.05 -9.40
C THR A 73 -2.54 -5.44 -9.16
N VAL A 74 -2.80 -5.77 -7.90
CA VAL A 74 -3.74 -6.82 -7.49
C VAL A 74 -4.98 -6.14 -6.94
N ARG A 75 -6.14 -6.44 -7.54
CA ARG A 75 -7.42 -5.92 -7.11
C ARG A 75 -7.95 -6.73 -5.93
N ALA A 76 -8.80 -6.12 -5.11
CA ALA A 76 -9.47 -6.84 -4.03
C ALA A 76 -10.26 -8.06 -4.57
N SER A 77 -10.88 -7.94 -5.75
CA SER A 77 -11.62 -9.05 -6.38
C SER A 77 -10.76 -10.19 -6.93
N ASP A 78 -9.45 -9.99 -7.07
CA ASP A 78 -8.54 -11.07 -7.48
C ASP A 78 -8.32 -12.07 -6.32
N PHE A 79 -8.52 -11.65 -5.07
CA PHE A 79 -8.35 -12.49 -3.88
C PHE A 79 -9.33 -13.65 -3.82
N ASP A 80 -10.54 -13.49 -4.35
CA ASP A 80 -11.56 -14.55 -4.38
C ASP A 80 -11.07 -15.79 -5.13
N ARG A 81 -10.12 -15.62 -6.05
CA ARG A 81 -9.57 -16.68 -6.91
C ARG A 81 -8.18 -17.11 -6.50
N MET A 82 -7.31 -16.15 -6.18
CA MET A 82 -5.89 -16.38 -5.90
C MET A 82 -5.64 -16.76 -4.44
N GLY A 83 -6.42 -16.18 -3.52
CA GLY A 83 -6.16 -16.23 -2.09
C GLY A 83 -4.87 -15.52 -1.65
N VAL A 84 -4.68 -15.44 -0.34
CA VAL A 84 -3.59 -14.67 0.30
C VAL A 84 -2.21 -15.14 -0.13
N ALA A 85 -1.99 -16.46 -0.25
CA ALA A 85 -0.66 -17.02 -0.52
C ALA A 85 -0.13 -16.65 -1.90
N GLU A 86 -0.99 -16.66 -2.93
CA GLU A 86 -0.59 -16.29 -4.28
C GLU A 86 -0.32 -14.79 -4.39
N VAL A 87 -1.11 -13.95 -3.72
CA VAL A 87 -0.88 -12.50 -3.67
C VAL A 87 0.45 -12.16 -3.00
N ILE A 88 0.77 -12.83 -1.89
CA ILE A 88 2.09 -12.72 -1.25
C ILE A 88 3.20 -13.04 -2.27
N GLY A 89 3.07 -14.15 -2.99
CA GLY A 89 4.05 -14.58 -3.99
C GLY A 89 4.23 -13.55 -5.11
N LEU A 90 3.13 -12.98 -5.63
CA LEU A 90 3.20 -11.93 -6.65
C LEU A 90 3.86 -10.65 -6.14
N THR A 91 3.53 -10.22 -4.92
CA THR A 91 4.11 -9.01 -4.32
C THR A 91 5.61 -9.20 -4.10
N GLN A 92 6.03 -10.33 -3.55
CA GLN A 92 7.45 -10.68 -3.38
C GLN A 92 8.18 -10.74 -4.73
N GLN A 93 7.58 -11.36 -5.74
CA GLN A 93 8.16 -11.44 -7.08
C GLN A 93 8.31 -10.05 -7.72
N ARG A 94 7.32 -9.16 -7.55
CA ARG A 94 7.35 -7.81 -8.12
C ARG A 94 8.47 -6.98 -7.51
N VAL A 95 8.59 -6.98 -6.18
CA VAL A 95 9.66 -6.27 -5.45
C VAL A 95 11.03 -6.86 -5.77
N GLY A 96 11.15 -8.20 -5.78
CA GLY A 96 12.39 -8.90 -6.11
C GLY A 96 13.45 -8.76 -5.00
N ASP A 97 14.60 -8.20 -5.36
CA ASP A 97 15.75 -7.96 -4.47
C ASP A 97 15.95 -6.47 -4.13
N GLN A 98 15.01 -5.63 -4.55
CA GLN A 98 15.13 -4.17 -4.43
C GLN A 98 14.80 -3.68 -3.02
N PRO A 99 15.48 -2.64 -2.52
CA PRO A 99 15.02 -1.96 -1.33
C PRO A 99 13.62 -1.37 -1.60
N TYR A 100 12.71 -1.56 -0.65
CA TYR A 100 11.34 -1.08 -0.80
C TYR A 100 10.83 -0.30 0.40
N TYR A 101 9.88 0.57 0.11
CA TYR A 101 9.06 1.28 1.09
C TYR A 101 7.68 0.62 1.16
N LEU A 102 7.19 0.37 2.37
CA LEU A 102 5.85 -0.17 2.60
C LEU A 102 4.91 0.96 3.02
N SER A 103 3.92 1.27 2.19
CA SER A 103 2.87 2.22 2.56
C SER A 103 1.54 1.49 2.69
N ILE A 104 0.87 1.67 3.84
CA ILE A 104 -0.41 1.02 4.13
C ILE A 104 -1.44 2.11 4.40
N ASP A 105 -2.35 2.29 3.45
CA ASP A 105 -3.61 2.96 3.69
C ASP A 105 -4.54 2.04 4.47
N ILE A 106 -5.13 2.54 5.56
CA ILE A 106 -6.03 1.74 6.38
C ILE A 106 -7.35 1.41 5.65
N ASP A 107 -7.70 2.19 4.62
CA ASP A 107 -8.87 1.96 3.78
C ASP A 107 -8.73 0.75 2.85
N VAL A 108 -7.55 0.12 2.78
CA VAL A 108 -7.38 -1.20 2.14
C VAL A 108 -8.25 -2.27 2.82
N LEU A 109 -8.52 -2.10 4.12
CA LEU A 109 -9.42 -2.94 4.87
C LEU A 109 -10.88 -2.63 4.50
N ASP A 110 -11.74 -3.64 4.57
CA ASP A 110 -13.18 -3.40 4.45
C ASP A 110 -13.65 -2.46 5.58
N PRO A 111 -14.63 -1.57 5.34
CA PRO A 111 -15.18 -0.68 6.37
C PRO A 111 -15.72 -1.41 7.61
N ALA A 112 -16.01 -2.71 7.53
CA ALA A 112 -16.30 -3.55 8.69
C ALA A 112 -15.12 -3.66 9.69
N PHE A 113 -13.89 -3.47 9.24
CA PHE A 113 -12.66 -3.55 10.03
C PHE A 113 -11.96 -2.19 10.21
N ALA A 114 -12.15 -1.25 9.28
CA ALA A 114 -11.58 0.09 9.35
C ALA A 114 -12.61 1.19 8.98
N PRO A 115 -13.69 1.38 9.76
CA PRO A 115 -14.71 2.40 9.46
C PRO A 115 -14.18 3.83 9.57
N GLY A 116 -13.19 4.07 10.42
CA GLY A 116 -12.56 5.37 10.65
C GLY A 116 -11.53 5.78 9.59
N THR A 117 -11.95 5.98 8.34
CA THR A 117 -11.12 6.52 7.25
C THR A 117 -11.91 7.55 6.43
N GLY A 118 -11.22 8.37 5.63
CA GLY A 118 -11.83 9.42 4.81
C GLY A 118 -12.59 8.91 3.58
N THR A 119 -12.08 7.86 2.93
CA THR A 119 -12.53 7.35 1.62
C THR A 119 -12.86 5.86 1.66
N PRO A 120 -13.85 5.41 2.45
CA PRO A 120 -14.14 3.99 2.59
C PRO A 120 -14.70 3.38 1.30
N GLU A 121 -14.10 2.26 0.87
CA GLU A 121 -14.59 1.45 -0.26
C GLU A 121 -15.01 0.05 0.22
N MET A 122 -16.20 -0.42 -0.17
CA MET A 122 -16.69 -1.75 0.26
C MET A 122 -15.97 -2.92 -0.44
N GLY A 123 -15.96 -4.10 0.18
CA GLY A 123 -15.35 -5.31 -0.39
C GLY A 123 -13.82 -5.34 -0.24
N GLY A 124 -13.32 -4.78 0.86
CA GLY A 124 -11.89 -4.75 1.17
C GLY A 124 -11.39 -6.00 1.88
N PHE A 125 -10.15 -5.96 2.35
CA PHE A 125 -9.57 -7.08 3.09
C PHE A 125 -10.11 -7.18 4.51
N THR A 126 -10.12 -8.41 5.03
CA THR A 126 -10.22 -8.63 6.47
C THR A 126 -8.89 -8.30 7.14
N SER A 127 -8.91 -7.89 8.43
CA SER A 127 -7.67 -7.59 9.17
C SER A 127 -6.69 -8.78 9.18
N ARG A 128 -7.19 -10.01 9.21
CA ARG A 128 -6.36 -11.23 9.17
C ARG A 128 -5.62 -11.41 7.84
N GLU A 129 -6.24 -11.04 6.72
CA GLU A 129 -5.63 -11.17 5.39
C GLU A 129 -4.51 -10.16 5.24
N LEU A 130 -4.76 -8.90 5.61
CA LEU A 130 -3.73 -7.86 5.61
C LEU A 130 -2.55 -8.23 6.50
N LEU A 131 -2.79 -8.66 7.74
CA LEU A 131 -1.71 -9.09 8.65
C LEU A 131 -0.91 -10.27 8.09
N SER A 132 -1.57 -11.23 7.43
CA SER A 132 -0.89 -12.37 6.81
C SER A 132 0.04 -11.92 5.68
N MET A 133 -0.39 -10.94 4.88
CA MET A 133 0.42 -10.39 3.80
C MET A 133 1.60 -9.58 4.31
N VAL A 134 1.37 -8.66 5.26
CA VAL A 134 2.43 -7.81 5.83
C VAL A 134 3.53 -8.66 6.46
N ARG A 135 3.16 -9.68 7.26
CA ARG A 135 4.12 -10.59 7.91
C ARG A 135 4.96 -11.41 6.94
N ALA A 136 4.49 -11.60 5.71
CA ALA A 136 5.18 -12.38 4.69
C ALA A 136 6.11 -11.53 3.81
N LEU A 137 6.11 -10.20 3.94
CA LEU A 137 6.98 -9.35 3.14
C LEU A 137 8.47 -9.59 3.47
N PRO A 138 9.38 -9.42 2.47
CA PRO A 138 10.80 -9.65 2.68
C PRO A 138 11.37 -8.58 3.61
N ARG A 139 11.57 -8.93 4.89
CA ARG A 139 11.99 -7.97 5.93
C ARG A 139 13.36 -7.33 5.67
N ASP A 140 14.27 -8.03 4.99
CA ASP A 140 15.66 -7.57 4.78
C ASP A 140 15.78 -6.41 3.79
N GLN A 141 14.76 -6.24 2.94
CA GLN A 141 14.71 -5.22 1.90
C GLN A 141 13.86 -4.00 2.31
N MET A 142 13.12 -4.07 3.43
CA MET A 142 12.28 -2.98 3.90
C MET A 142 13.14 -1.85 4.47
N VAL A 143 13.13 -0.68 3.83
CA VAL A 143 13.93 0.47 4.28
C VAL A 143 13.12 1.49 5.08
N GLY A 144 11.80 1.47 4.96
CA GLY A 144 10.87 2.33 5.69
C GLY A 144 9.42 1.95 5.45
N ALA A 145 8.53 2.48 6.29
CA ALA A 145 7.11 2.23 6.18
C ALA A 145 6.24 3.29 6.85
N ASP A 146 4.97 3.36 6.46
CA ASP A 146 3.92 4.13 7.14
C ASP A 146 2.58 3.39 7.19
N VAL A 147 1.70 3.89 8.07
CA VAL A 147 0.27 3.57 8.12
C VAL A 147 -0.48 4.90 8.11
N VAL A 148 -1.38 5.09 7.14
CA VAL A 148 -2.01 6.38 6.85
C VAL A 148 -3.55 6.30 6.90
N GLU A 149 -4.20 7.46 6.71
CA GLU A 149 -5.66 7.66 6.61
C GLU A 149 -6.53 7.19 7.78
N VAL A 150 -5.96 6.99 8.97
CA VAL A 150 -6.77 6.86 10.19
C VAL A 150 -7.47 8.19 10.47
N ALA A 151 -8.80 8.17 10.46
CA ALA A 151 -9.67 9.29 10.74
C ALA A 151 -10.53 9.02 12.00
N PRO A 152 -10.05 9.38 13.21
CA PRO A 152 -10.73 9.08 14.47
C PRO A 152 -12.18 9.60 14.55
N ALA A 153 -12.50 10.66 13.81
CA ALA A 153 -13.84 11.24 13.77
C ALA A 153 -14.89 10.30 13.16
N TYR A 154 -14.48 9.33 12.34
CA TYR A 154 -15.34 8.32 11.72
C TYR A 154 -15.15 6.93 12.33
N ASP A 155 -14.21 6.77 13.26
CA ASP A 155 -13.92 5.47 13.87
C ASP A 155 -15.05 5.05 14.83
N HIS A 156 -15.27 3.74 14.93
CA HIS A 156 -16.26 3.15 15.82
C HIS A 156 -15.57 2.25 16.83
N ALA A 157 -15.67 2.58 18.12
CA ALA A 157 -15.02 1.84 19.20
C ALA A 157 -13.50 1.67 19.01
N GLU A 158 -12.86 2.64 18.33
CA GLU A 158 -11.41 2.71 18.11
C GLU A 158 -10.83 1.51 17.33
N ILE A 159 -11.66 0.78 16.58
CA ILE A 159 -11.21 -0.44 15.89
C ILE A 159 -10.26 -0.12 14.74
N THR A 160 -10.43 1.01 14.04
CA THR A 160 -9.47 1.45 13.03
C THR A 160 -8.14 1.83 13.69
N SER A 161 -8.21 2.56 14.79
CA SER A 161 -7.03 2.96 15.57
C SER A 161 -6.25 1.75 16.09
N LEU A 162 -6.95 0.72 16.56
CA LEU A 162 -6.36 -0.57 16.96
C LEU A 162 -5.73 -1.30 15.78
N ALA A 163 -6.38 -1.32 14.62
CA ALA A 163 -5.83 -1.94 13.42
C ALA A 163 -4.52 -1.26 13.00
N ALA A 164 -4.49 0.08 12.97
CA ALA A 164 -3.28 0.85 12.65
C ALA A 164 -2.16 0.65 13.67
N ALA A 165 -2.47 0.64 14.98
CA ALA A 165 -1.49 0.36 16.03
C ALA A 165 -0.89 -1.05 15.89
N THR A 166 -1.72 -2.03 15.54
CA THR A 166 -1.28 -3.42 15.30
C THR A 166 -0.35 -3.49 14.09
N LEU A 167 -0.69 -2.83 12.98
CA LEU A 167 0.17 -2.76 11.79
C LEU A 167 1.52 -2.10 12.10
N GLY A 168 1.51 -1.00 12.86
CA GLY A 168 2.73 -0.34 13.33
C GLY A 168 3.63 -1.29 14.15
N TYR A 169 3.05 -2.10 15.04
CA TYR A 169 3.79 -3.12 15.79
C TYR A 169 4.41 -4.19 14.88
N GLU A 170 3.66 -4.70 13.90
CA GLU A 170 4.16 -5.70 12.95
C GLU A 170 5.31 -5.15 12.10
N ILE A 171 5.16 -3.94 11.58
CA ILE A 171 6.19 -3.24 10.80
C ILE A 171 7.48 -3.10 11.62
N MET A 172 7.38 -2.56 12.85
CA MET A 172 8.54 -2.41 13.73
C MET A 172 9.22 -3.75 14.01
N SER A 173 8.42 -4.81 14.21
CA SER A 173 8.93 -6.16 14.46
C SER A 173 9.69 -6.72 13.26
N LEU A 174 9.16 -6.54 12.04
CA LEU A 174 9.83 -6.96 10.80
C LEU A 174 11.15 -6.21 10.60
N MET A 175 11.15 -4.89 10.77
CA MET A 175 12.36 -4.07 10.64
C MET A 175 13.42 -4.40 11.70
N ALA A 176 13.01 -4.74 12.93
CA ALA A 176 13.93 -5.15 14.00
C ALA A 176 14.55 -6.53 13.74
N LEU A 177 13.77 -7.51 13.26
CA LEU A 177 14.28 -8.84 12.92
C LEU A 177 15.32 -8.79 11.79
N SER A 178 15.09 -7.93 10.78
CA SER A 178 16.05 -7.65 9.70
C SER A 178 17.41 -7.12 10.19
N GLN A 179 17.43 -6.43 11.32
CA GLN A 179 18.69 -5.95 11.94
C GLN A 179 19.38 -7.03 12.77
N ALA A 180 18.62 -7.93 13.41
CA ALA A 180 19.16 -8.98 14.26
C ALA A 180 19.84 -10.11 13.46
N ASP A 181 19.45 -10.30 12.21
CA ASP A 181 20.03 -11.29 11.29
C ASP A 181 21.36 -10.81 10.64
N LYS A 182 21.81 -9.57 10.92
CA LYS A 182 23.06 -8.97 10.43
C LYS A 182 24.17 -9.02 11.47
#